data_AF-A0A7X2MSW4-F1
#
_entry.id   AF-A0A7X2MSW4-F1
#
_cell.length_a   1.000
_cell.length_b   1.000
_cell.length_c   1.000
_cell.angle_alpha   90.00
_cell.angle_beta   90.00
_cell.angle_gamma   90.00
#
_symmetry.space_group_name_H-M   'P 1'
#
loop_
_entity.id
_entity.type
_entity.pdbx_description
1 polymer ?
#
loop_
_entity_poly.entity_id
_entity_poly.type
_entity_poly.pdbx_seq_one_letter_code
_entity_poly.pdbx_strand_id
1 'polypeptide(L)'
;LSYGMVAVIGYVVSFDKNTYRVMRGESNLFFTLAQWHDNKLTIAQPERMTLNFPTLVFIYDEHGKLLWQQRDVPEIRKKIRREWLLKPDFYEIDTSNRTSMVAMGNNLNAQQRLNDWDNDSNDTFTHSVAVNRYDATTNLPALTIVVVDSIPQELQHSDVVWSWFSYVLAANLILIIPLLWLAAHWSLRPIGAMT
;
A
#
# COMPACT_ATOMS: atom_id res chain seq x y z
N LEU A 1 -28.24 7.83 -2.75
CA LEU A 1 -26.96 7.99 -3.48
C LEU A 1 -25.76 8.31 -2.58
N SER A 2 -25.94 8.94 -1.43
CA SER A 2 -24.84 9.41 -0.55
C SER A 2 -24.10 8.32 0.24
N TYR A 3 -24.71 7.16 0.48
CA TYR A 3 -24.11 6.09 1.31
C TYR A 3 -23.01 5.30 0.58
N GLY A 4 -23.10 5.13 -0.73
CA GLY A 4 -22.06 4.41 -1.50
C GLY A 4 -20.73 5.17 -1.54
N MET A 5 -20.79 6.50 -1.66
CA MET A 5 -19.61 7.36 -1.69
C MET A 5 -18.84 7.34 -0.35
N VAL A 6 -19.56 7.31 0.78
CA VAL A 6 -18.95 7.24 2.12
C VAL A 6 -18.27 5.89 2.36
N ALA A 7 -18.83 4.78 1.86
CA ALA A 7 -18.22 3.47 1.98
C ALA A 7 -16.90 3.36 1.18
N VAL A 8 -16.86 3.91 -0.04
CA VAL A 8 -15.66 3.94 -0.87
C VAL A 8 -14.58 4.82 -0.25
N ILE A 9 -14.94 6.04 0.18
CA ILE A 9 -13.99 6.97 0.83
C ILE A 9 -13.48 6.39 2.17
N GLY A 10 -14.35 5.78 2.97
CA GLY A 10 -13.98 5.15 4.23
C GLY A 10 -13.01 3.97 4.06
N TYR A 11 -13.15 3.20 2.96
CA TYR A 11 -12.27 2.08 2.67
C TYR A 11 -10.85 2.54 2.27
N VAL A 12 -10.73 3.55 1.41
CA VAL A 12 -9.44 4.13 1.01
C VAL A 12 -8.66 4.60 2.25
N VAL A 13 -9.31 5.37 3.13
CA VAL A 13 -8.70 5.85 4.39
C VAL A 13 -8.35 4.71 5.37
N SER A 14 -9.13 3.62 5.37
CA SER A 14 -8.84 2.45 6.20
C SER A 14 -7.65 1.64 5.69
N PHE A 15 -7.39 1.67 4.38
CA PHE A 15 -6.29 0.93 3.76
C PHE A 15 -4.94 1.60 4.05
N ASP A 16 -4.85 2.93 3.93
CA ASP A 16 -3.63 3.70 4.30
C ASP A 16 -3.22 3.41 5.74
N LYS A 17 -4.20 3.35 6.65
CA LYS A 17 -3.97 3.00 8.06
C LYS A 17 -3.48 1.56 8.24
N ASN A 18 -3.91 0.63 7.40
CA ASN A 18 -3.47 -0.76 7.48
C ASN A 18 -2.05 -0.93 6.93
N THR A 19 -1.76 -0.33 5.77
CA THR A 19 -0.44 -0.32 5.13
C THR A 19 0.60 0.33 6.05
N TYR A 20 0.29 1.49 6.64
CA TYR A 20 1.16 2.13 7.63
C TYR A 20 1.45 1.23 8.84
N ARG A 21 0.43 0.52 9.36
CA ARG A 21 0.61 -0.39 10.51
C ARG A 21 1.52 -1.57 10.16
N VAL A 22 1.37 -2.15 8.97
CA VAL A 22 2.23 -3.25 8.49
C VAL A 22 3.67 -2.77 8.36
N MET A 23 3.88 -1.65 7.67
CA MET A 23 5.22 -1.09 7.46
C MET A 23 5.89 -0.66 8.77
N ARG A 24 5.12 -0.17 9.75
CA ARG A 24 5.63 0.11 11.10
C ARG A 24 6.00 -1.17 11.85
N GLY A 25 5.23 -2.25 11.68
CA GLY A 25 5.57 -3.57 12.21
C GLY A 25 6.89 -4.10 11.64
N GLU A 26 7.09 -3.97 10.33
CA GLU A 26 8.36 -4.32 9.69
C GLU A 26 9.52 -3.45 10.19
N SER A 27 9.29 -2.15 10.32
CA SER A 27 10.29 -1.24 10.90
C SER A 27 10.74 -1.68 12.30
N ASN A 28 9.81 -2.07 13.17
CA ASN A 28 10.11 -2.58 14.51
C ASN A 28 10.91 -3.89 14.46
N LEU A 29 10.60 -4.77 13.50
CA LEU A 29 11.36 -6.01 13.28
C LEU A 29 12.80 -5.68 12.92
N PHE A 30 13.03 -4.80 11.93
CA PHE A 30 14.39 -4.39 11.54
C PHE A 30 15.14 -3.71 12.68
N PHE A 31 14.48 -2.90 13.50
CA PHE A 31 15.10 -2.32 14.69
C PHE A 31 15.54 -3.38 15.70
N THR A 32 14.70 -4.40 15.94
CA THR A 32 15.01 -5.50 16.88
C THR A 32 16.16 -6.38 16.37
N LEU A 33 16.27 -6.55 15.05
CA LEU A 33 17.33 -7.30 14.41
C LEU A 33 18.62 -6.49 14.21
N ALA A 34 18.58 -5.17 14.43
CA ALA A 34 19.72 -4.29 14.23
C ALA A 34 20.82 -4.55 15.27
N GLN A 35 22.06 -4.59 14.80
CA GLN A 35 23.26 -4.69 15.62
C GLN A 35 24.25 -3.62 15.19
N TRP A 36 24.89 -3.00 16.17
CA TRP A 36 25.95 -2.03 15.95
C TRP A 36 27.27 -2.60 16.43
N HIS A 37 28.21 -2.81 15.51
CA HIS A 37 29.55 -3.29 15.82
C HIS A 37 30.57 -2.62 14.90
N ASP A 38 31.74 -2.30 15.42
CA ASP A 38 32.82 -1.64 14.65
C ASP A 38 32.35 -0.42 13.83
N ASN A 39 31.47 0.39 14.44
CA ASN A 39 30.90 1.58 13.82
C ASN A 39 30.11 1.30 12.52
N LYS A 40 29.57 0.08 12.40
CA LYS A 40 28.78 -0.39 11.27
C LYS A 40 27.48 -1.04 11.75
N LEU A 41 26.40 -0.73 11.06
CA LEU A 41 25.09 -1.36 11.27
C LEU A 41 25.01 -2.68 10.50
N THR A 42 24.62 -3.74 11.17
CA THR A 42 24.30 -5.05 10.58
C THR A 42 22.90 -5.50 11.03
N ILE A 43 22.26 -6.38 10.24
CA ILE A 43 20.96 -6.95 10.57
C ILE A 43 21.16 -8.44 10.85
N ALA A 44 20.90 -8.87 12.07
CA ALA A 44 21.03 -10.26 12.52
C ALA A 44 19.83 -11.09 12.06
N GLN A 45 19.78 -11.44 10.78
CA GLN A 45 18.73 -12.29 10.24
C GLN A 45 18.87 -13.73 10.78
N PRO A 46 17.83 -14.30 11.42
CA PRO A 46 17.86 -15.70 11.85
C PRO A 46 17.95 -16.65 10.66
N GLU A 47 18.74 -17.72 10.77
CA GLU A 47 18.97 -18.70 9.67
C GLU A 47 17.68 -19.35 9.11
N ARG A 48 16.61 -19.37 9.90
CA ARG A 48 15.31 -19.97 9.52
C ARG A 48 14.26 -18.96 9.06
N MET A 49 14.60 -17.67 8.96
CA MET A 49 13.67 -16.64 8.50
C MET A 49 14.06 -16.14 7.12
N THR A 50 13.14 -16.24 6.15
CA THR A 50 13.25 -15.54 4.88
C THR A 50 12.52 -14.19 4.99
N LEU A 51 13.27 -13.09 4.94
CA LEU A 51 12.72 -11.72 4.88
C LEU A 51 12.19 -11.44 3.46
N ASN A 52 11.16 -12.17 3.04
CA ASN A 52 10.49 -12.03 1.74
C ASN A 52 9.32 -11.03 1.83
N PHE A 53 9.56 -9.86 2.40
CA PHE A 53 8.56 -8.80 2.43
C PHE A 53 8.52 -8.10 1.07
N PRO A 54 7.34 -7.69 0.59
CA PRO A 54 7.22 -6.85 -0.60
C PRO A 54 7.58 -5.39 -0.26
N THR A 55 8.67 -5.16 0.47
CA THR A 55 9.09 -3.84 0.92
C THR A 55 10.57 -3.62 0.66
N LEU A 56 10.97 -2.36 0.61
CA LEU A 56 12.35 -1.90 0.57
C LEU A 56 12.65 -1.17 1.86
N VAL A 57 13.70 -1.58 2.56
CA VAL A 57 14.09 -0.97 3.83
C VAL A 57 15.41 -0.22 3.68
N PHE A 58 15.41 1.03 4.13
CA PHE A 58 16.56 1.91 4.22
C PHE A 58 16.71 2.37 5.68
N ILE A 59 17.92 2.25 6.24
CA ILE A 59 18.22 2.67 7.61
C ILE A 59 19.25 3.79 7.57
N TYR A 60 18.90 4.89 8.21
CA TYR A 60 19.71 6.10 8.30
C TYR A 60 20.12 6.38 9.74
N ASP A 61 21.23 7.08 9.91
CA ASP A 61 21.59 7.69 11.20
C ASP A 61 20.77 8.96 11.47
N GLU A 62 20.98 9.58 12.64
CA GLU A 62 20.37 10.85 13.01
C GLU A 62 20.69 12.01 12.05
N HIS A 63 21.83 11.92 11.35
CA HIS A 63 22.29 12.87 10.34
C HIS A 63 21.86 12.48 8.92
N GLY A 64 20.95 11.51 8.77
CA GLY A 64 20.40 11.05 7.49
C GLY A 64 21.43 10.47 6.55
N LYS A 65 22.57 10.04 7.05
CA LYS A 65 23.51 9.22 6.32
C LYS A 65 22.94 7.81 6.26
N LEU A 66 22.91 7.23 5.08
CA LEU A 66 22.51 5.84 4.90
C LEU A 66 23.53 4.92 5.61
N LEU A 67 23.05 4.11 6.54
CA LEU A 67 23.83 3.11 7.27
C LEU A 67 23.67 1.71 6.66
N TRP A 68 22.45 1.38 6.24
CA TRP A 68 22.12 0.06 5.70
C TRP A 68 20.95 0.14 4.73
N GLN A 69 20.91 -0.76 3.75
CA GLN A 69 19.78 -0.92 2.84
C GLN A 69 19.59 -2.39 2.47
N GLN A 70 18.34 -2.82 2.31
CA GLN A 70 18.02 -4.20 1.94
C GLN A 70 18.31 -4.48 0.46
N ARG A 71 17.95 -3.53 -0.42
CA ARG A 71 18.15 -3.60 -1.86
C ARG A 71 18.55 -2.23 -2.40
N ASP A 72 19.43 -2.20 -3.39
CA ASP A 72 19.88 -0.96 -4.00
C ASP A 72 18.90 -0.49 -5.09
N VAL A 73 18.01 0.43 -4.73
CA VAL A 73 17.09 1.10 -5.66
C VAL A 73 17.34 2.61 -5.60
N PRO A 74 18.34 3.14 -6.32
CA PRO A 74 18.82 4.50 -6.15
C PRO A 74 17.78 5.57 -6.49
N GLU A 75 16.90 5.30 -7.46
CA GLU A 75 15.85 6.25 -7.87
C GLU A 75 14.80 6.45 -6.77
N ILE A 76 14.42 5.39 -6.05
CA ILE A 76 13.57 5.48 -4.86
C ILE A 76 14.32 6.20 -3.74
N ARG A 77 15.58 5.82 -3.49
CA ARG A 77 16.39 6.43 -2.43
C ARG A 77 16.56 7.94 -2.61
N LYS A 78 16.75 8.42 -3.84
CA LYS A 78 16.87 9.86 -4.15
C LYS A 78 15.58 10.63 -3.89
N LYS A 79 14.42 9.98 -3.96
CA LYS A 79 13.11 10.60 -3.70
C LYS A 79 12.78 10.71 -2.21
N ILE A 80 13.48 9.97 -1.35
CA ILE A 80 13.35 10.08 0.11
C ILE A 80 13.97 11.42 0.54
N ARG A 81 13.10 12.34 0.96
CA ARG A 81 13.54 13.69 1.33
C ARG A 81 14.14 13.74 2.72
N ARG A 82 15.12 14.62 2.92
CA ARG A 82 15.89 14.71 4.17
C ARG A 82 14.99 15.12 5.34
N GLU A 83 14.01 15.99 5.10
CA GLU A 83 13.03 16.45 6.07
C GLU A 83 12.11 15.34 6.59
N TRP A 84 11.89 14.28 5.80
CA TRP A 84 11.08 13.13 6.22
C TRP A 84 11.77 12.35 7.33
N LEU A 85 13.10 12.34 7.34
CA LEU A 85 13.89 11.63 8.35
C LEU A 85 13.84 12.29 9.74
N LEU A 86 13.27 13.50 9.85
CA LEU A 86 13.25 14.25 11.10
C LEU A 86 12.09 13.84 12.01
N LYS A 87 10.96 13.40 11.43
CA LYS A 87 9.74 13.07 12.16
C LYS A 87 9.14 11.74 11.67
N PRO A 88 8.60 10.90 12.57
CA PRO A 88 7.83 9.73 12.16
C PRO A 88 6.55 10.17 11.45
N ASP A 89 6.34 9.69 10.23
CA ASP A 89 5.17 10.04 9.41
C ASP A 89 5.00 9.05 8.25
N PHE A 90 3.93 9.24 7.48
CA PHE A 90 3.65 8.52 6.25
C PHE A 90 3.71 9.46 5.04
N TYR A 91 4.33 8.99 3.96
CA TYR A 91 4.59 9.74 2.73
C TYR A 91 4.35 8.87 1.52
N GLU A 92 4.36 9.50 0.35
CA GLU A 92 4.22 8.84 -0.94
C GLU A 92 5.31 9.33 -1.90
N ILE A 93 5.74 8.44 -2.79
CA ILE A 93 6.67 8.77 -3.87
C ILE A 93 6.14 8.25 -5.20
N ASP A 94 6.13 9.12 -6.19
CA ASP A 94 5.79 8.72 -7.55
C ASP A 94 7.03 8.23 -8.28
N THR A 95 6.93 7.11 -8.98
CA THR A 95 8.03 6.50 -9.72
C THR A 95 7.59 6.12 -11.14
N SER A 96 8.57 5.88 -12.00
CA SER A 96 8.32 5.36 -13.35
C SER A 96 8.07 3.85 -13.30
N ASN A 97 7.37 3.30 -14.30
CA ASN A 97 7.21 1.86 -14.50
C ASN A 97 8.52 1.08 -14.28
N ARG A 98 9.61 1.52 -14.94
CA ARG A 98 10.93 0.88 -14.82
C ARG A 98 11.44 0.86 -13.37
N THR A 99 11.24 1.94 -12.63
CA THR A 99 11.65 2.01 -11.22
C THR A 99 10.80 1.08 -10.35
N SER A 100 9.49 1.02 -10.59
CA SER A 100 8.56 0.12 -9.88
C SER A 100 8.88 -1.34 -10.13
N MET A 101 9.22 -1.73 -11.36
CA MET A 101 9.69 -3.09 -11.68
C MET A 101 10.93 -3.48 -10.87
N VAL A 102 11.92 -2.58 -10.78
CA VAL A 102 13.14 -2.81 -9.99
C VAL A 102 12.82 -2.87 -8.49
N ALA A 103 11.88 -2.05 -8.02
CA ALA A 103 11.42 -2.06 -6.63
C ALA A 103 10.81 -3.41 -6.24
N MET A 104 9.98 -4.01 -7.10
CA MET A 104 9.34 -5.31 -6.85
C MET A 104 10.31 -6.51 -6.90
N GLY A 105 11.51 -6.35 -7.45
CA GLY A 105 12.56 -7.37 -7.40
C GLY A 105 12.23 -8.64 -8.18
N ASN A 106 11.95 -9.75 -7.50
CA ASN A 106 11.65 -11.05 -8.12
C ASN A 106 10.16 -11.44 -8.02
N ASN A 107 9.29 -10.51 -7.67
CA ASN A 107 7.85 -10.78 -7.58
C ASN A 107 7.23 -10.85 -8.98
N LEU A 108 7.25 -12.05 -9.59
CA LEU A 108 6.75 -12.30 -10.94
C LEU A 108 5.27 -11.93 -11.11
N ASN A 109 4.44 -12.19 -10.09
CA ASN A 109 3.01 -11.87 -10.16
C ASN A 109 2.79 -10.35 -10.21
N ALA A 110 3.48 -9.60 -9.35
CA ALA A 110 3.35 -8.14 -9.31
C ALA A 110 3.92 -7.48 -10.59
N GLN A 111 5.01 -8.02 -11.14
CA GLN A 111 5.55 -7.57 -12.44
C GLN A 111 4.60 -7.84 -13.60
N GLN A 112 3.95 -9.01 -13.63
CA GLN A 112 2.96 -9.32 -14.65
C GLN A 112 1.79 -8.33 -14.60
N ARG A 113 1.25 -8.07 -13.41
CA ARG A 113 0.17 -7.08 -13.21
C ARG A 113 0.60 -5.67 -13.63
N LEU A 114 1.83 -5.28 -13.34
CA LEU A 114 2.38 -3.98 -13.76
C LEU A 114 2.46 -3.88 -15.29
N ASN A 115 2.93 -4.93 -15.95
CA ASN A 115 3.00 -4.99 -17.41
C ASN A 115 1.61 -4.98 -18.07
N ASP A 116 0.61 -5.64 -17.46
CA ASP A 116 -0.76 -5.60 -17.95
C ASP A 116 -1.40 -4.21 -17.81
N TRP A 117 -0.91 -3.41 -16.86
CA TRP A 117 -1.37 -2.04 -16.62
C TRP A 117 -0.70 -1.01 -17.53
N ASP A 118 0.56 -1.24 -17.93
CA ASP A 118 1.40 -0.41 -18.82
C ASP A 118 0.87 -0.38 -20.27
N ASN A 119 -0.32 0.17 -20.47
CA ASN A 119 -0.91 0.42 -21.78
C ASN A 119 -0.37 1.72 -22.41
N ASP A 120 0.21 2.62 -21.61
CA ASP A 120 0.83 3.86 -22.08
C ASP A 120 2.13 4.14 -21.31
N SER A 121 3.24 4.29 -22.03
CA SER A 121 4.62 4.29 -21.49
C SER A 121 4.98 5.43 -20.52
N ASN A 122 4.01 6.28 -20.14
CA ASN A 122 4.18 7.45 -19.31
C ASN A 122 3.41 7.37 -17.97
N ASP A 123 2.92 6.19 -17.61
CA ASP A 123 2.21 6.00 -16.35
C ASP A 123 3.16 6.15 -15.15
N THR A 124 2.68 6.92 -14.16
CA THR A 124 3.35 7.16 -12.88
C THR A 124 2.73 6.28 -11.81
N PHE A 125 3.58 5.67 -10.98
CA PHE A 125 3.15 4.74 -9.93
C PHE A 125 3.45 5.30 -8.54
N THR A 126 2.49 5.19 -7.64
CA THR A 126 2.59 5.74 -6.29
C THR A 126 3.03 4.65 -5.32
N HIS A 127 4.17 4.86 -4.65
CA HIS A 127 4.65 3.98 -3.59
C HIS A 127 4.48 4.62 -2.22
N SER A 128 3.90 3.85 -1.30
CA SER A 128 3.77 4.20 0.11
C SER A 128 5.12 4.16 0.83
N VAL A 129 5.40 5.15 1.68
CA VAL A 129 6.64 5.30 2.44
C VAL A 129 6.32 5.56 3.91
N ALA A 130 6.77 4.69 4.80
CA ALA A 130 6.63 4.86 6.25
C ALA A 130 8.00 5.19 6.85
N VAL A 131 8.08 6.29 7.58
CA VAL A 131 9.28 6.70 8.30
C VAL A 131 9.06 6.51 9.80
N ASN A 132 9.95 5.78 10.45
CA ASN A 132 9.93 5.58 11.89
C ASN A 132 11.30 5.92 12.48
N ARG A 133 11.31 6.66 13.57
CA ARG A 133 12.51 7.06 14.31
C ARG A 133 12.59 6.30 15.62
N TYR A 134 13.79 5.84 15.94
CA TYR A 134 14.12 5.12 17.16
C TYR A 134 15.23 5.87 17.87
N ASP A 135 15.01 6.16 19.15
CA ASP A 135 16.00 6.82 19.98
C ASP A 135 17.21 5.92 20.23
N ALA A 136 18.33 6.55 20.57
CA ALA A 136 19.54 5.83 20.92
C ALA A 136 19.30 4.94 22.16
N THR A 137 19.86 3.74 22.11
CA THR A 137 19.85 2.79 23.23
C THR A 137 21.29 2.56 23.70
N THR A 138 21.47 1.72 24.72
CA THR A 138 22.82 1.36 25.21
C THR A 138 23.72 0.76 24.12
N ASN A 139 23.13 0.03 23.16
CA ASN A 139 23.88 -0.75 22.17
C ASN A 139 23.63 -0.32 20.72
N LEU A 140 22.73 0.64 20.48
CA LEU A 140 22.40 1.13 19.14
C LEU A 140 22.35 2.66 19.14
N PRO A 141 22.95 3.32 18.15
CA PRO A 141 22.75 4.76 17.96
C PRO A 141 21.28 5.06 17.60
N ALA A 142 20.91 6.34 17.57
CA ALA A 142 19.61 6.73 17.06
C ALA A 142 19.48 6.34 15.58
N LEU A 143 18.38 5.70 15.22
CA LEU A 143 18.13 5.17 13.87
C LEU A 143 16.84 5.74 13.30
N THR A 144 16.85 6.04 12.02
CA THR A 144 15.63 6.31 11.24
C THR A 144 15.46 5.21 10.20
N ILE A 145 14.40 4.42 10.35
CA ILE A 145 14.10 3.32 9.45
C ILE A 145 12.97 3.77 8.52
N VAL A 146 13.28 3.77 7.23
CA VAL A 146 12.34 4.06 6.15
C VAL A 146 11.98 2.76 5.48
N VAL A 147 10.69 2.44 5.50
CA VAL A 147 10.11 1.30 4.79
C VAL A 147 9.36 1.87 3.60
N VAL A 148 9.57 1.31 2.41
CA VAL A 148 8.88 1.67 1.17
C VAL A 148 8.16 0.43 0.68
N ASP A 149 6.87 0.54 0.37
CA ASP A 149 6.14 -0.55 -0.27
C ASP A 149 6.68 -0.75 -1.70
N SER A 150 7.11 -1.97 -2.02
CA SER A 150 7.60 -2.29 -3.35
C SER A 150 6.49 -2.42 -4.37
N ILE A 151 5.25 -2.70 -3.93
CA ILE A 151 4.09 -2.82 -4.80
C ILE A 151 3.37 -1.46 -4.81
N PRO A 152 3.23 -0.81 -5.98
CA PRO A 152 2.58 0.48 -6.06
C PRO A 152 1.08 0.40 -5.74
N GLN A 153 0.50 1.48 -5.22
CA GLN A 153 -0.88 1.56 -4.75
C GLN A 153 -1.88 1.20 -5.85
N GLU A 154 -1.61 1.60 -7.10
CA GLU A 154 -2.46 1.35 -8.25
C GLU A 154 -2.70 -0.15 -8.48
N LEU A 155 -1.68 -0.99 -8.24
CA LEU A 155 -1.81 -2.44 -8.33
C LEU A 155 -2.57 -3.07 -7.15
N GLN A 156 -2.69 -2.35 -6.03
CA GLN A 156 -3.41 -2.82 -4.84
C GLN A 156 -4.91 -2.48 -4.91
N HIS A 157 -5.30 -1.44 -5.65
CA HIS A 157 -6.68 -0.93 -5.69
C HIS A 157 -7.62 -1.61 -6.70
N SER A 158 -7.09 -2.23 -7.77
CA SER A 158 -7.91 -2.64 -8.92
C SER A 158 -8.93 -3.75 -8.60
N ASP A 159 -8.56 -4.77 -7.83
CA ASP A 159 -9.39 -5.99 -7.70
C ASP A 159 -10.56 -5.84 -6.69
N VAL A 160 -10.39 -5.03 -5.65
CA VAL A 160 -11.31 -5.06 -4.50
C VAL A 160 -12.48 -4.09 -4.67
N VAL A 161 -12.23 -2.89 -5.20
CA VAL A 161 -13.27 -1.87 -5.38
C VAL A 161 -14.34 -2.32 -6.37
N TRP A 162 -13.92 -2.95 -7.46
CA TRP A 162 -14.83 -3.45 -8.49
C TRP A 162 -15.74 -4.55 -7.95
N SER A 163 -15.17 -5.49 -7.18
CA SER A 163 -15.91 -6.58 -6.55
C SER A 163 -16.98 -6.07 -5.59
N TRP A 164 -16.64 -5.12 -4.69
CA TRP A 164 -17.60 -4.54 -3.76
C TRP A 164 -18.69 -3.71 -4.44
N PHE A 165 -18.33 -2.93 -5.46
CA PHE A 165 -19.31 -2.20 -6.26
C PHE A 165 -20.32 -3.17 -6.90
N SER A 166 -19.84 -4.29 -7.46
CA SER A 166 -20.69 -5.33 -8.04
C SER A 166 -21.64 -5.94 -7.01
N TYR A 167 -21.16 -6.27 -5.80
CA TYR A 167 -22.02 -6.80 -4.73
C TYR A 167 -23.13 -5.82 -4.32
N VAL A 168 -22.78 -4.54 -4.15
CA VAL A 168 -23.76 -3.51 -3.78
C VAL A 168 -24.76 -3.30 -4.91
N LEU A 169 -24.30 -3.29 -6.16
CA LEU A 169 -25.16 -3.17 -7.33
C LEU A 169 -26.10 -4.36 -7.45
N ALA A 170 -25.60 -5.59 -7.29
CA ALA A 170 -26.38 -6.81 -7.35
C ALA A 170 -27.41 -6.87 -6.23
N ALA A 171 -27.03 -6.55 -4.99
CA ALA A 171 -27.96 -6.48 -3.86
C ALA A 171 -29.07 -5.44 -4.09
N ASN A 172 -28.72 -4.28 -4.63
CA ASN A 172 -29.69 -3.23 -4.96
C ASN A 172 -30.63 -3.68 -6.08
N LEU A 173 -30.09 -4.35 -7.11
CA LEU A 173 -30.88 -4.88 -8.21
C LEU A 173 -31.86 -5.98 -7.74
N ILE A 174 -31.42 -6.87 -6.86
CA ILE A 174 -32.25 -7.90 -6.22
C ILE A 174 -33.38 -7.26 -5.39
N LEU A 175 -33.15 -6.11 -4.78
CA LEU A 175 -34.15 -5.42 -3.98
C LEU A 175 -35.14 -4.62 -4.84
N ILE A 176 -34.67 -3.96 -5.90
CA ILE A 176 -35.47 -3.10 -6.77
C ILE A 176 -36.34 -3.92 -7.73
N ILE A 177 -35.84 -5.00 -8.32
CA ILE A 177 -36.58 -5.80 -9.32
C ILE A 177 -37.94 -6.30 -8.80
N PRO A 178 -38.03 -6.92 -7.60
CA PRO A 178 -39.31 -7.37 -7.04
C PRO A 178 -40.24 -6.21 -6.73
N LEU A 179 -39.70 -5.08 -6.27
CA LEU A 179 -40.48 -3.89 -5.94
C LEU A 179 -41.10 -3.27 -7.21
N LEU A 180 -40.34 -3.22 -8.30
CA LEU A 180 -40.82 -2.79 -9.62
C LEU A 180 -41.86 -3.76 -10.19
N TRP A 181 -41.65 -5.07 -10.01
CA TRP A 181 -42.62 -6.07 -10.43
C TRP A 181 -43.94 -5.94 -9.66
N LEU A 182 -43.87 -5.74 -8.34
CA LEU A 182 -45.03 -5.46 -7.50
C LEU A 182 -45.73 -4.16 -7.96
N ALA A 183 -44.99 -3.06 -8.10
CA ALA A 183 -45.55 -1.79 -8.57
C ALA A 183 -46.21 -1.90 -9.95
N ALA A 184 -45.60 -2.64 -10.89
CA ALA A 184 -46.19 -2.91 -12.19
C ALA A 184 -47.47 -3.75 -12.09
N HIS A 185 -47.48 -4.82 -11.28
CA HIS A 185 -48.65 -5.66 -11.08
C HIS A 185 -49.83 -4.91 -10.45
N TRP A 186 -49.56 -3.98 -9.53
CA TRP A 186 -50.59 -3.13 -8.92
C TRP A 186 -51.05 -1.99 -9.85
N SER A 187 -50.15 -1.46 -10.68
CA SER A 187 -50.48 -0.43 -11.69
C SER A 187 -51.38 -0.95 -12.82
N LEU A 188 -51.23 -2.23 -13.22
CA LEU A 188 -52.03 -2.86 -14.27
C LEU A 188 -53.46 -3.26 -13.84
N ARG A 189 -53.83 -3.12 -12.56
CA ARG A 189 -55.11 -3.58 -12.04
C ARG A 189 -56.38 -2.75 -12.38
N PRO A 190 -56.37 -1.52 -12.91
CA PRO A 190 -57.61 -0.84 -13.28
C PRO A 190 -57.90 -0.79 -14.80
N ILE A 191 -57.32 -1.68 -15.63
CA ILE A 191 -57.68 -1.76 -17.08
C ILE A 191 -58.30 -3.12 -17.48
N GLY A 192 -58.35 -4.09 -16.58
CA GLY A 192 -58.96 -5.41 -16.82
C GLY A 192 -60.44 -5.53 -16.43
N ALA A 193 -61.08 -4.45 -15.95
CA ALA A 193 -62.44 -4.47 -15.41
C ALA A 193 -63.51 -3.86 -16.33
N MET A 194 -63.21 -3.70 -17.63
CA MET A 194 -64.18 -3.28 -18.64
C MET A 194 -64.17 -4.24 -19.84
N THR A 195 -64.68 -5.44 -19.62
CA THR A 195 -65.25 -6.32 -20.65
C THR A 195 -66.45 -7.05 -20.07
#